data_AF-A0A928B6D3-F1
#
_entry.id   AF-A0A928B6D3-F1
#
_cell.length_a   1.000
_cell.length_b   1.000
_cell.length_c   1.000
_cell.angle_alpha   90.00
_cell.angle_beta   90.00
_cell.angle_gamma   90.00
#
_symmetry.space_group_name_H-M   'P 1'
#
loop_
_entity.id
_entity.type
_entity.pdbx_description
1 polymer ?
#
loop_
_entity_poly.entity_id
_entity_poly.type
_entity_poly.pdbx_seq_one_letter_code
_entity_poly.pdbx_strand_id
1 'polypeptide(L)'
;MKKTILLLVLTLVASVAVAQKPYTVAFYNLENLFDLYDDPDTHDEEFLPDGEKQWNQYKYDCKMKNIERVLFDIAAIQKEYPIVIGVSEIENRLVLEDVVAQPKLAPAKYRICHYDSPDARGVDVAFLYRADVFKMEGSDNIKLICPENPKLRTRDLVVMWGTIEDEPFYFLVSHWPSRRGGQYASAYLREACARQIKGIKDSLIAQNPATKVVVMGDFNDDATDDSVVKTMGAKGKVKELESGDFFNPFNAMLRAGLGTLAYQDSWNLFDNICVTENLVTGSTGELKLQKAKKSKFYGNIFSRPYLIQQEGQYKGYPLRTFVGNNFQNGFSDHLPVYIYIGK
;
A
#
# COMPACT_ATOMS: atom_id res chain seq x y z
N MET A 1 28.46 72.86 -1.90
CA MET A 1 27.24 72.05 -1.65
C MET A 1 27.28 70.80 -2.52
N LYS A 2 26.72 69.70 -1.98
CA LYS A 2 26.45 68.38 -2.59
C LYS A 2 27.54 67.31 -2.42
N LYS A 3 27.50 66.68 -1.24
CA LYS A 3 27.99 65.31 -1.02
C LYS A 3 26.94 64.36 -1.60
N THR A 4 27.29 63.58 -2.62
CA THR A 4 26.43 62.55 -3.18
C THR A 4 26.64 61.27 -2.36
N ILE A 5 25.69 60.97 -1.47
CA ILE A 5 25.65 59.72 -0.72
C ILE A 5 25.07 58.66 -1.66
N LEU A 6 25.89 57.69 -2.05
CA LEU A 6 25.47 56.51 -2.79
C LEU A 6 24.84 55.54 -1.78
N LEU A 7 23.51 55.47 -1.76
CA LEU A 7 22.76 54.54 -0.93
C LEU A 7 22.79 53.16 -1.61
N LEU A 8 23.61 52.25 -1.10
CA LEU A 8 23.64 50.85 -1.53
C LEU A 8 22.39 50.15 -0.94
N VAL A 9 21.34 49.99 -1.74
CA VAL A 9 20.15 49.23 -1.36
C VAL A 9 20.48 47.74 -1.48
N LEU A 10 20.81 47.12 -0.36
CA LEU A 10 20.96 45.67 -0.24
C LEU A 10 19.54 45.06 -0.26
N THR A 11 19.05 44.62 -1.42
CA THR A 11 17.84 43.80 -1.50
C THR A 11 18.13 42.44 -0.89
N LEU A 12 17.79 42.27 0.38
CA LEU A 12 17.74 40.98 1.05
C LEU A 12 16.60 40.18 0.43
N VAL A 13 16.89 39.39 -0.61
CA VAL A 13 15.95 38.37 -1.09
C VAL A 13 15.92 37.30 -0.02
N ALA A 14 14.98 37.43 0.92
CA ALA A 14 14.63 36.34 1.82
C ALA A 14 14.07 35.22 0.95
N SER A 15 14.92 34.26 0.58
CA SER A 15 14.48 32.99 0.04
C SER A 15 13.66 32.31 1.13
N VAL A 16 12.34 32.50 1.09
CA VAL A 16 11.41 31.70 1.88
C VAL A 16 11.57 30.29 1.33
N ALA A 17 12.40 29.48 1.99
CA ALA A 17 12.49 28.06 1.70
C ALA A 17 11.12 27.47 1.99
N VAL A 18 10.30 27.32 0.95
CA VAL A 18 9.05 26.58 1.05
C VAL A 18 9.48 25.14 1.30
N ALA A 19 9.29 24.69 2.54
CA ALA A 19 9.57 23.29 2.89
C ALA A 19 8.82 22.39 1.91
N GLN A 20 9.56 21.53 1.23
CA GLN A 20 9.01 20.57 0.28
C GLN A 20 7.96 19.71 1.00
N LYS A 21 6.80 19.54 0.38
CA LYS A 21 5.77 18.65 0.95
C LYS A 21 6.30 17.22 0.95
N PRO A 22 6.03 16.43 2.00
CA PRO A 22 6.41 15.03 1.99
C PRO A 22 5.65 14.28 0.89
N TYR A 23 6.32 13.33 0.27
CA TYR A 23 5.74 12.34 -0.62
C TYR A 23 4.80 11.40 0.12
N THR A 24 3.76 10.95 -0.58
CA THR A 24 2.80 9.96 -0.04
C THR A 24 3.07 8.61 -0.69
N VAL A 25 3.21 7.57 0.14
CA VAL A 25 3.25 6.16 -0.30
C VAL A 25 2.05 5.46 0.31
N ALA A 26 1.24 4.80 -0.52
CA ALA A 26 -0.03 4.22 -0.11
C ALA A 26 -0.14 2.73 -0.46
N PHE A 27 -1.04 2.03 0.23
CA PHE A 27 -1.48 0.69 -0.11
C PHE A 27 -3.00 0.59 0.00
N TYR A 28 -3.63 -0.15 -0.92
CA TYR A 28 -5.07 -0.39 -0.90
C TYR A 28 -5.46 -1.75 -1.48
N ASN A 29 -6.10 -2.60 -0.67
CA ASN A 29 -6.80 -3.79 -1.16
C ASN A 29 -8.08 -3.37 -1.90
N LEU A 30 -8.17 -3.71 -3.19
CA LEU A 30 -9.26 -3.27 -4.07
C LEU A 30 -10.48 -4.20 -4.03
N GLU A 31 -10.53 -5.22 -3.17
CA GLU A 31 -11.66 -6.14 -3.00
C GLU A 31 -12.21 -6.67 -4.35
N ASN A 32 -11.55 -7.69 -4.89
CA ASN A 32 -11.95 -8.42 -6.09
C ASN A 32 -12.20 -7.51 -7.30
N LEU A 33 -11.18 -6.78 -7.74
CA LEU A 33 -11.26 -6.02 -8.97
C LEU A 33 -10.96 -6.92 -10.17
N PHE A 34 -12.01 -7.55 -10.69
CA PHE A 34 -12.04 -8.32 -11.93
C PHE A 34 -12.52 -7.45 -13.10
N ASP A 35 -12.08 -7.77 -14.31
CA ASP A 35 -12.64 -7.27 -15.55
C ASP A 35 -13.98 -7.96 -15.87
N LEU A 36 -14.38 -8.00 -17.14
CA LEU A 36 -15.69 -8.51 -17.57
C LEU A 36 -15.58 -9.71 -18.50
N TYR A 37 -14.38 -10.26 -18.68
CA TYR A 37 -14.03 -11.29 -19.64
C TYR A 37 -13.54 -12.53 -18.91
N ASP A 38 -14.01 -13.68 -19.36
CA ASP A 38 -13.62 -15.00 -18.82
C ASP A 38 -12.15 -15.30 -19.06
N ASP A 39 -11.40 -15.57 -17.98
CA ASP A 39 -10.08 -16.18 -18.02
C ASP A 39 -10.15 -17.69 -17.73
N PRO A 40 -10.08 -18.54 -18.77
CA PRO A 40 -10.26 -19.99 -18.62
C PRO A 40 -9.15 -20.69 -17.81
N ASP A 41 -8.05 -20.01 -17.49
CA ASP A 41 -6.95 -20.55 -16.68
C ASP A 41 -7.09 -20.25 -15.17
N THR A 42 -8.09 -19.45 -14.78
CA THR A 42 -8.36 -19.06 -13.40
C THR A 42 -9.80 -19.39 -12.97
N HIS A 43 -10.18 -19.04 -11.74
CA HIS A 43 -11.54 -19.23 -11.21
C HIS A 43 -12.21 -17.87 -10.98
N ASP A 44 -12.46 -17.15 -12.05
CA ASP A 44 -13.06 -15.81 -12.11
C ASP A 44 -14.57 -15.83 -12.42
N GLU A 45 -15.17 -17.00 -12.64
CA GLU A 45 -16.53 -17.14 -13.20
C GLU A 45 -17.62 -16.51 -12.31
N GLU A 46 -17.34 -16.39 -11.00
CA GLU A 46 -18.17 -15.66 -10.05
C GLU A 46 -18.36 -14.19 -10.47
N PHE A 47 -17.33 -13.58 -11.04
CA PHE A 47 -17.21 -12.18 -11.45
C PHE A 47 -17.40 -11.96 -12.95
N LEU A 48 -18.23 -12.78 -13.60
CA LEU A 48 -18.69 -12.53 -14.97
C LEU A 48 -20.07 -11.87 -15.01
N PRO A 49 -20.46 -11.24 -16.15
CA PRO A 49 -21.79 -10.63 -16.31
C PRO A 49 -22.95 -11.60 -16.06
N ASP A 50 -22.78 -12.88 -16.41
CA ASP A 50 -23.70 -13.98 -16.19
C ASP A 50 -23.34 -14.88 -14.98
N GLY A 51 -22.26 -14.54 -14.27
CA GLY A 51 -21.79 -15.19 -13.04
C GLY A 51 -22.67 -14.89 -11.81
N GLU A 52 -22.31 -15.50 -10.67
CA GLU A 52 -23.08 -15.40 -9.42
C GLU A 52 -23.19 -13.95 -8.90
N LYS A 53 -22.13 -13.15 -9.06
CA LYS A 53 -22.12 -11.73 -8.70
C LYS A 53 -22.77 -10.85 -9.76
N GLN A 54 -23.11 -11.40 -10.93
CA GLN A 54 -23.61 -10.68 -12.10
C GLN A 54 -22.79 -9.41 -12.37
N TRP A 55 -21.47 -9.57 -12.40
CA TRP A 55 -20.51 -8.47 -12.51
C TRP A 55 -20.54 -7.92 -13.93
N ASN A 56 -21.33 -6.88 -14.14
CA ASN A 56 -21.58 -6.28 -15.44
C ASN A 56 -20.97 -4.88 -15.53
N GLN A 57 -21.00 -4.28 -16.73
CA GLN A 57 -20.43 -2.96 -16.98
C GLN A 57 -20.86 -1.90 -15.96
N TYR A 58 -22.13 -1.90 -15.54
CA TYR A 58 -22.62 -0.94 -14.55
C TYR A 58 -21.90 -1.08 -13.20
N LYS A 59 -21.73 -2.32 -12.69
CA LYS A 59 -21.04 -2.57 -11.42
C LYS A 59 -19.54 -2.27 -11.52
N TYR A 60 -18.93 -2.63 -12.65
CA TYR A 60 -17.53 -2.31 -12.95
C TYR A 60 -17.28 -0.79 -12.97
N ASP A 61 -18.11 -0.01 -13.69
CA ASP A 61 -18.00 1.45 -13.74
C ASP A 61 -18.18 2.09 -12.36
N CYS A 62 -19.09 1.55 -11.56
CA CYS A 62 -19.29 1.95 -10.17
C CYS A 62 -18.02 1.72 -9.34
N LYS A 63 -17.42 0.54 -9.44
CA LYS A 63 -16.16 0.18 -8.77
C LYS A 63 -15.02 1.10 -9.18
N MET A 64 -14.87 1.36 -10.47
CA MET A 64 -13.88 2.31 -11.02
C MET A 64 -14.02 3.70 -10.42
N LYS A 65 -15.24 4.25 -10.38
CA LYS A 65 -15.51 5.57 -9.77
C LYS A 65 -15.22 5.60 -8.27
N ASN A 66 -15.50 4.50 -7.57
CA ASN A 66 -15.23 4.37 -6.14
C ASN A 66 -13.72 4.35 -5.86
N ILE A 67 -12.95 3.59 -6.65
CA ILE A 67 -11.48 3.56 -6.58
C ILE A 67 -10.91 4.95 -6.92
N GLU A 68 -11.36 5.58 -8.01
CA GLU A 68 -10.97 6.95 -8.40
C GLU A 68 -11.15 7.91 -7.24
N ARG A 69 -12.32 7.91 -6.61
CA ARG A 69 -12.66 8.80 -5.51
C ARG A 69 -11.71 8.62 -4.33
N VAL A 70 -11.41 7.38 -3.94
CA VAL A 70 -10.53 7.10 -2.80
C VAL A 70 -9.11 7.58 -3.07
N LEU A 71 -8.53 7.17 -4.19
CA LEU A 71 -7.15 7.53 -4.53
C LEU A 71 -6.99 9.05 -4.74
N PHE A 72 -7.98 9.69 -5.35
CA PHE A 72 -8.00 11.14 -5.52
C PHE A 72 -8.17 11.88 -4.19
N ASP A 73 -9.03 11.41 -3.29
CA ASP A 73 -9.21 12.05 -1.98
C ASP A 73 -7.99 11.89 -1.08
N ILE A 74 -7.21 10.81 -1.22
CA ILE A 74 -5.88 10.68 -0.59
C ILE A 74 -4.94 11.75 -1.15
N ALA A 75 -4.87 11.90 -2.48
CA ALA A 75 -4.05 12.93 -3.12
C ALA A 75 -4.43 14.36 -2.68
N ALA A 76 -5.73 14.61 -2.48
CA ALA A 76 -6.26 15.90 -2.05
C ALA A 76 -5.77 16.33 -0.65
N ILE A 77 -5.33 15.40 0.21
CA ILE A 77 -4.82 15.71 1.56
C ILE A 77 -3.59 16.62 1.47
N GLN A 78 -2.63 16.27 0.61
CA GLN A 78 -1.41 17.05 0.38
C GLN A 78 -1.50 17.96 -0.86
N LYS A 79 -2.58 17.84 -1.64
CA LYS A 79 -2.68 18.40 -2.99
C LYS A 79 -1.52 17.93 -3.87
N GLU A 80 -1.22 16.64 -3.77
CA GLU A 80 -0.20 15.94 -4.54
C GLU A 80 -0.56 14.46 -4.61
N TYR A 81 -0.36 13.83 -5.76
CA TYR A 81 -0.66 12.42 -5.96
C TYR A 81 0.34 11.54 -5.19
N PRO A 82 -0.09 10.40 -4.61
CA PRO A 82 0.85 9.41 -4.08
C PRO A 82 1.89 9.02 -5.12
N ILE A 83 3.15 8.94 -4.72
CA ILE A 83 4.25 8.65 -5.63
C ILE A 83 4.34 7.16 -5.96
N VAL A 84 3.88 6.32 -5.03
CA VAL A 84 3.78 4.87 -5.15
C VAL A 84 2.49 4.45 -4.44
N ILE A 85 1.70 3.62 -5.10
CA ILE A 85 0.49 2.98 -4.58
C ILE A 85 0.65 1.48 -4.82
N GLY A 86 0.76 0.69 -3.75
CA GLY A 86 0.59 -0.76 -3.83
C GLY A 86 -0.89 -1.12 -3.83
N VAL A 87 -1.28 -2.12 -4.61
CA VAL A 87 -2.66 -2.64 -4.64
C VAL A 87 -2.66 -4.16 -4.57
N SER A 88 -3.77 -4.73 -4.10
CA SER A 88 -4.04 -6.18 -4.09
C SER A 88 -5.47 -6.47 -4.49
N GLU A 89 -5.76 -7.75 -4.74
CA GLU A 89 -7.10 -8.23 -5.17
C GLU A 89 -7.49 -7.56 -6.50
N ILE A 90 -6.55 -7.54 -7.44
CA ILE A 90 -6.74 -7.11 -8.84
C ILE A 90 -6.56 -8.32 -9.73
N GLU A 91 -7.33 -8.46 -10.78
CA GLU A 91 -7.22 -9.62 -11.66
C GLU A 91 -5.99 -9.53 -12.56
N ASN A 92 -5.89 -8.46 -13.35
CA ASN A 92 -4.85 -8.36 -14.38
C ASN A 92 -4.44 -6.92 -14.66
N ARG A 93 -3.60 -6.74 -15.68
CA ARG A 93 -3.11 -5.42 -16.09
C ARG A 93 -4.20 -4.51 -16.65
N LEU A 94 -5.24 -5.06 -17.29
CA LEU A 94 -6.30 -4.29 -17.95
C LEU A 94 -7.10 -3.48 -16.93
N VAL A 95 -7.49 -4.07 -15.79
CA VAL A 95 -8.19 -3.34 -14.74
C VAL A 95 -7.36 -2.19 -14.16
N LEU A 96 -6.03 -2.34 -14.12
CA LEU A 96 -5.11 -1.29 -13.67
C LEU A 96 -5.01 -0.14 -14.68
N GLU A 97 -5.03 -0.45 -15.99
CA GLU A 97 -5.08 0.56 -17.04
C GLU A 97 -6.35 1.40 -16.95
N ASP A 98 -7.49 0.77 -16.69
CA ASP A 98 -8.77 1.45 -16.48
C ASP A 98 -8.76 2.33 -15.23
N VAL A 99 -8.12 1.89 -14.14
CA VAL A 99 -7.95 2.68 -12.92
C VAL A 99 -7.12 3.93 -13.18
N VAL A 100 -5.95 3.82 -13.82
CA VAL A 100 -5.07 4.98 -14.07
C VAL A 100 -5.63 5.93 -15.13
N ALA A 101 -6.51 5.43 -16.00
CA ALA A 101 -7.21 6.22 -17.00
C ALA A 101 -8.40 7.03 -16.43
N GLN A 102 -8.83 6.76 -15.19
CA GLN A 102 -9.94 7.51 -14.59
C GLN A 102 -9.65 9.02 -14.60
N PRO A 103 -10.63 9.89 -14.94
CA PRO A 103 -10.40 11.30 -15.21
C PRO A 103 -9.62 12.07 -14.14
N LYS A 104 -9.83 11.77 -12.86
CA LYS A 104 -9.13 12.44 -11.74
C LYS A 104 -7.77 11.83 -11.44
N LEU A 105 -7.48 10.63 -11.92
CA LEU A 105 -6.19 9.95 -11.76
C LEU A 105 -5.30 10.12 -12.99
N ALA A 106 -5.85 10.30 -14.18
CA ALA A 106 -5.09 10.51 -15.42
C ALA A 106 -4.03 11.63 -15.35
N PRO A 107 -4.25 12.78 -14.68
CA PRO A 107 -3.22 13.80 -14.49
C PRO A 107 -2.00 13.31 -13.70
N ALA A 108 -2.19 12.26 -12.89
CA ALA A 108 -1.11 11.63 -12.18
C ALA A 108 -0.12 10.92 -13.13
N LYS A 109 -0.54 10.47 -14.32
CA LYS A 109 0.32 9.73 -15.27
C LYS A 109 1.02 8.53 -14.61
N TYR A 110 0.27 7.78 -13.81
CA TYR A 110 0.77 6.57 -13.19
C TYR A 110 1.27 5.58 -14.23
N ARG A 111 2.41 4.95 -13.95
CA ARG A 111 2.86 3.73 -14.62
C ARG A 111 2.52 2.53 -13.76
N ILE A 112 2.40 1.38 -14.41
CA ILE A 112 1.98 0.11 -13.79
C ILE A 112 3.19 -0.83 -13.74
N CYS A 113 3.40 -1.47 -12.58
CA CYS A 113 4.28 -2.62 -12.41
C CYS A 113 3.43 -3.78 -11.88
N HIS A 114 3.21 -4.78 -12.72
CA HIS A 114 2.32 -5.92 -12.47
C HIS A 114 2.86 -7.15 -13.21
N TYR A 115 2.60 -8.32 -12.63
CA TYR A 115 2.97 -9.64 -13.13
C TYR A 115 1.85 -10.60 -12.73
N ASP A 116 1.46 -11.47 -13.66
CA ASP A 116 0.50 -12.54 -13.38
C ASP A 116 1.10 -13.53 -12.38
N SER A 117 0.30 -13.99 -11.41
CA SER A 117 0.74 -14.93 -10.37
C SER A 117 0.00 -16.27 -10.45
N PRO A 118 0.50 -17.33 -9.79
CA PRO A 118 -0.11 -18.66 -9.90
C PRO A 118 -1.38 -18.83 -9.05
N ASP A 119 -1.91 -17.75 -8.43
CA ASP A 119 -3.13 -17.81 -7.61
C ASP A 119 -4.31 -18.38 -8.41
N ALA A 120 -5.01 -19.34 -7.82
CA ALA A 120 -6.06 -20.04 -8.55
C ALA A 120 -7.32 -19.18 -8.79
N ARG A 121 -7.49 -18.06 -8.08
CA ARG A 121 -8.60 -17.12 -8.30
C ARG A 121 -8.26 -16.05 -9.35
N GLY A 122 -7.03 -16.06 -9.89
CA GLY A 122 -6.59 -15.05 -10.84
C GLY A 122 -6.39 -13.66 -10.25
N VAL A 123 -6.20 -13.53 -8.92
CA VAL A 123 -5.96 -12.22 -8.29
C VAL A 123 -4.51 -12.02 -7.89
N ASP A 124 -4.02 -10.81 -8.11
CA ASP A 124 -2.63 -10.40 -8.00
C ASP A 124 -2.43 -9.20 -7.06
N VAL A 125 -1.17 -8.79 -6.99
CA VAL A 125 -0.72 -7.51 -6.43
C VAL A 125 0.02 -6.70 -7.49
N ALA A 126 0.01 -5.38 -7.36
CA ALA A 126 0.67 -4.50 -8.31
C ALA A 126 1.09 -3.18 -7.68
N PHE A 127 1.88 -2.41 -8.43
CA PHE A 127 2.16 -1.01 -8.13
C PHE A 127 1.63 -0.09 -9.22
N LEU A 128 1.09 1.05 -8.78
CA LEU A 128 0.94 2.27 -9.57
C LEU A 128 1.99 3.28 -9.08
N TYR A 129 2.80 3.86 -9.97
CA TYR A 129 3.87 4.78 -9.56
C TYR A 129 4.06 6.00 -10.47
N ARG A 130 4.52 7.10 -9.88
CA ARG A 130 4.83 8.37 -10.55
C ARG A 130 6.26 8.35 -11.11
N ALA A 131 6.42 8.07 -12.41
CA ALA A 131 7.74 7.97 -13.06
C ALA A 131 8.52 9.30 -13.15
N ASP A 132 7.84 10.43 -12.99
CA ASP A 132 8.47 11.74 -12.85
C ASP A 132 9.14 11.93 -11.48
N VAL A 133 8.72 11.18 -10.45
CA VAL A 133 9.31 11.21 -9.10
C VAL A 133 10.17 9.97 -8.83
N PHE A 134 9.60 8.77 -8.89
CA PHE A 134 10.34 7.50 -8.72
C PHE A 134 10.98 7.08 -10.04
N LYS A 135 12.32 7.12 -10.09
CA LYS A 135 13.11 6.67 -11.24
C LYS A 135 13.34 5.17 -11.11
N MET A 136 12.38 4.38 -11.58
CA MET A 136 12.46 2.93 -11.57
C MET A 136 13.63 2.46 -12.45
N GLU A 137 14.50 1.64 -11.88
CA GLU A 137 15.67 1.03 -12.54
C GLU A 137 15.40 -0.43 -12.91
N GLY A 138 14.54 -1.11 -12.15
CA GLY A 138 14.06 -2.45 -12.49
C GLY A 138 12.92 -2.91 -11.60
N SER A 139 12.36 -4.05 -11.96
CA SER A 139 11.28 -4.74 -11.25
C SER A 139 11.32 -6.23 -11.53
N ASP A 140 10.66 -7.00 -10.68
CA ASP A 140 10.52 -8.46 -10.84
C ASP A 140 9.31 -8.97 -10.05
N ASN A 141 8.88 -10.21 -10.30
CA ASN A 141 8.03 -10.98 -9.39
C ASN A 141 8.84 -12.06 -8.69
N ILE A 142 8.58 -12.23 -7.40
CA ILE A 142 9.23 -13.23 -6.56
C ILE A 142 8.18 -14.24 -6.14
N LYS A 143 8.34 -15.46 -6.62
CA LYS A 143 7.46 -16.56 -6.24
C LYS A 143 7.50 -16.81 -4.73
N LEU A 144 6.32 -16.92 -4.10
CA LEU A 144 6.25 -17.32 -2.70
C LEU A 144 6.70 -18.78 -2.54
N ILE A 145 7.66 -19.01 -1.65
CA ILE A 145 8.14 -20.35 -1.32
C ILE A 145 7.67 -20.71 0.08
N CYS A 146 6.82 -21.72 0.19
CA CYS A 146 6.43 -22.35 1.45
C CYS A 146 6.96 -23.79 1.48
N PRO A 147 8.06 -24.08 2.20
CA PRO A 147 8.62 -25.43 2.30
C PRO A 147 7.61 -26.46 2.83
N GLU A 148 6.71 -26.04 3.71
CA GLU A 148 5.66 -26.86 4.32
C GLU A 148 4.52 -27.17 3.33
N ASN A 149 4.39 -26.37 2.27
CA ASN A 149 3.44 -26.59 1.18
C ASN A 149 4.06 -26.23 -0.19
N PRO A 150 4.94 -27.10 -0.74
CA PRO A 150 5.65 -26.80 -1.99
C PRO A 150 4.76 -26.65 -3.23
N LYS A 151 3.51 -27.12 -3.16
CA LYS A 151 2.51 -27.03 -4.24
C LYS A 151 1.56 -25.84 -4.06
N LEU A 152 1.83 -24.96 -3.08
CA LEU A 152 1.02 -23.78 -2.84
C LEU A 152 0.94 -22.93 -4.12
N ARG A 153 -0.28 -22.73 -4.58
CA ARG A 153 -0.64 -21.76 -5.63
C ARG A 153 -1.27 -20.56 -4.95
N THR A 154 -0.54 -19.45 -4.91
CA THR A 154 -0.94 -18.20 -4.28
C THR A 154 -0.18 -17.05 -4.93
N ARG A 155 -0.56 -15.83 -4.59
CA ARG A 155 0.06 -14.60 -5.08
C ARG A 155 1.57 -14.58 -4.85
N ASP A 156 2.26 -14.15 -5.89
CA ASP A 156 3.66 -13.78 -5.83
C ASP A 156 3.83 -12.41 -5.15
N LEU A 157 5.07 -12.10 -4.77
CA LEU A 157 5.45 -10.77 -4.32
C LEU A 157 5.91 -9.96 -5.54
N VAL A 158 5.45 -8.74 -5.69
CA VAL A 158 5.92 -7.84 -6.76
C VAL A 158 6.91 -6.84 -6.17
N VAL A 159 8.05 -6.66 -6.84
CA VAL A 159 9.11 -5.76 -6.40
C VAL A 159 9.49 -4.78 -7.50
N MET A 160 9.86 -3.57 -7.08
CA MET A 160 10.47 -2.57 -7.97
C MET A 160 11.53 -1.77 -7.20
N TRP A 161 12.62 -1.43 -7.87
CA TRP A 161 13.72 -0.66 -7.28
C TRP A 161 14.15 0.48 -8.18
N GLY A 162 14.77 1.48 -7.57
CA GLY A 162 15.19 2.70 -8.26
C GLY A 162 15.46 3.80 -7.26
N THR A 163 15.32 5.06 -7.68
CA THR A 163 15.65 6.21 -6.85
C THR A 163 14.50 7.21 -6.68
N ILE A 164 14.49 7.88 -5.53
CA ILE A 164 13.70 9.08 -5.26
C ILE A 164 14.69 10.13 -4.77
N GLU A 165 14.80 11.26 -5.48
CA GLU A 165 15.81 12.28 -5.18
C GLU A 165 17.24 11.70 -5.04
N ASP A 166 17.62 10.82 -5.97
CA ASP A 166 18.90 10.11 -6.01
C ASP A 166 19.19 9.16 -4.82
N GLU A 167 18.24 9.01 -3.89
CA GLU A 167 18.33 8.03 -2.80
C GLU A 167 17.73 6.68 -3.23
N PRO A 168 18.39 5.55 -2.92
CA PRO A 168 17.95 4.22 -3.37
C PRO A 168 16.75 3.72 -2.56
N PHE A 169 15.71 3.30 -3.27
CA PHE A 169 14.50 2.68 -2.73
C PHE A 169 14.26 1.30 -3.33
N TYR A 170 13.75 0.41 -2.48
CA TYR A 170 13.23 -0.89 -2.88
C TYR A 170 11.80 -1.04 -2.34
N PHE A 171 10.83 -1.12 -3.25
CA PHE A 171 9.42 -1.33 -2.92
C PHE A 171 9.05 -2.80 -3.13
N LEU A 172 8.33 -3.37 -2.17
CA LEU A 172 7.74 -4.70 -2.25
C LEU A 172 6.26 -4.62 -1.89
N VAL A 173 5.41 -5.23 -2.72
CA VAL A 173 3.98 -5.41 -2.43
C VAL A 173 3.65 -6.89 -2.37
N SER A 174 2.80 -7.29 -1.42
CA SER A 174 2.36 -8.68 -1.27
C SER A 174 0.95 -8.76 -0.69
N HIS A 175 0.27 -9.88 -0.94
CA HIS A 175 -1.00 -10.21 -0.30
C HIS A 175 -0.88 -11.61 0.28
N TRP A 176 -0.73 -11.69 1.61
CA TRP A 176 -0.43 -12.96 2.27
C TRP A 176 -1.66 -13.88 2.32
N PRO A 177 -1.47 -15.20 2.43
CA PRO A 177 -2.57 -16.14 2.55
C PRO A 177 -3.50 -15.82 3.71
N SER A 178 -4.81 -15.87 3.45
CA SER A 178 -5.84 -15.51 4.42
C SER A 178 -5.90 -16.49 5.60
N ARG A 179 -6.62 -16.10 6.65
CA ARG A 179 -6.83 -16.91 7.87
C ARG A 179 -7.82 -18.08 7.66
N ARG A 180 -7.88 -18.66 6.45
CA ARG A 180 -8.80 -19.75 6.09
C ARG A 180 -8.53 -20.97 6.97
N GLY A 181 -9.60 -21.56 7.52
CA GLY A 181 -9.52 -22.65 8.50
C GLY A 181 -9.12 -22.20 9.91
N GLY A 182 -9.02 -20.89 10.16
CA GLY A 182 -8.59 -20.29 11.41
C GLY A 182 -7.17 -19.74 11.35
N GLN A 183 -6.88 -18.75 12.20
CA GLN A 183 -5.59 -18.05 12.24
C GLN A 183 -4.41 -19.02 12.43
N TYR A 184 -4.52 -19.96 13.37
CA TYR A 184 -3.45 -20.92 13.68
C TYR A 184 -3.23 -21.96 12.57
N ALA A 185 -4.29 -22.44 11.94
CA ALA A 185 -4.20 -23.49 10.91
C ALA A 185 -3.43 -23.03 9.66
N SER A 186 -3.50 -21.73 9.36
CA SER A 186 -2.88 -21.10 8.19
C SER A 186 -1.63 -20.27 8.53
N ALA A 187 -1.24 -20.19 9.81
CA ALA A 187 -0.17 -19.29 10.27
C ALA A 187 1.16 -19.54 9.54
N TYR A 188 1.54 -20.80 9.32
CA TYR A 188 2.80 -21.16 8.65
C TYR A 188 2.93 -20.57 7.23
N LEU A 189 1.81 -20.34 6.54
CA LEU A 189 1.78 -19.73 5.21
C LEU A 189 2.18 -18.25 5.28
N ARG A 190 1.65 -17.51 6.27
CA ARG A 190 1.98 -16.11 6.52
C ARG A 190 3.39 -15.95 7.06
N GLU A 191 3.84 -16.89 7.89
CA GLU A 191 5.24 -16.95 8.32
C GLU A 191 6.19 -17.22 7.15
N ALA A 192 5.81 -18.01 6.15
CA ALA A 192 6.61 -18.20 4.94
C ALA A 192 6.80 -16.87 4.18
N CYS A 193 5.72 -16.08 3.99
CA CYS A 193 5.81 -14.73 3.43
C CYS A 193 6.76 -13.85 4.25
N ALA A 194 6.58 -13.81 5.57
CA ALA A 194 7.38 -13.02 6.49
C ALA A 194 8.88 -13.39 6.44
N ARG A 195 9.21 -14.69 6.40
CA ARG A 195 10.61 -15.16 6.27
C ARG A 195 11.23 -14.73 4.95
N GLN A 196 10.50 -14.86 3.84
CA GLN A 196 10.99 -14.50 2.53
C GLN A 196 11.23 -12.99 2.41
N ILE A 197 10.29 -12.17 2.89
CA ILE A 197 10.43 -10.70 2.97
C ILE A 197 11.62 -10.30 3.83
N LYS A 198 11.80 -10.92 5.00
CA LYS A 198 12.97 -10.69 5.86
C LYS A 198 14.27 -11.02 5.13
N GLY A 199 14.35 -12.17 4.46
CA GLY A 199 15.53 -12.59 3.71
C GLY A 199 15.89 -11.63 2.56
N ILE A 200 14.88 -11.14 1.82
CA ILE A 200 15.07 -10.12 0.78
C ILE A 200 15.65 -8.85 1.40
N LYS A 201 15.03 -8.33 2.47
CA LYS A 201 15.52 -7.12 3.14
C LYS A 201 16.93 -7.28 3.67
N ASP A 202 17.22 -8.38 4.35
CA ASP A 202 18.54 -8.63 4.93
C ASP A 202 19.62 -8.68 3.83
N SER A 203 19.31 -9.28 2.68
CA SER A 203 20.20 -9.30 1.50
C SER A 203 20.43 -7.90 0.91
N LEU A 204 19.37 -7.09 0.76
CA LEU A 204 19.46 -5.74 0.23
C LEU A 204 20.29 -4.82 1.13
N ILE A 205 20.04 -4.86 2.44
CA ILE A 205 20.78 -4.05 3.42
C ILE A 205 22.24 -4.48 3.51
N ALA A 206 22.54 -5.78 3.39
CA ALA A 206 23.92 -6.27 3.35
C ALA A 206 24.69 -5.79 2.10
N GLN A 207 24.01 -5.67 0.95
CA GLN A 207 24.61 -5.18 -0.29
C GLN A 207 24.78 -3.65 -0.29
N ASN A 208 23.76 -2.92 0.16
CA ASN A 208 23.80 -1.47 0.24
C ASN A 208 22.98 -0.98 1.45
N PRO A 209 23.63 -0.63 2.58
CA PRO A 209 22.97 -0.12 3.79
C PRO A 209 22.17 1.18 3.58
N ALA A 210 22.38 1.92 2.49
CA ALA A 210 21.61 3.11 2.17
C ALA A 210 20.24 2.81 1.52
N THR A 211 20.01 1.57 1.08
CA THR A 211 18.75 1.16 0.46
C THR A 211 17.60 1.27 1.44
N LYS A 212 16.60 2.08 1.11
CA LYS A 212 15.36 2.22 1.89
C LYS A 212 14.37 1.18 1.40
N VAL A 213 14.11 0.17 2.21
CA VAL A 213 13.17 -0.91 1.86
C VAL A 213 11.80 -0.56 2.42
N VAL A 214 10.79 -0.52 1.54
CA VAL A 214 9.39 -0.27 1.86
C VAL A 214 8.57 -1.48 1.45
N VAL A 215 8.06 -2.21 2.43
CA VAL A 215 7.19 -3.38 2.22
C VAL A 215 5.77 -2.99 2.53
N MET A 216 4.85 -3.20 1.60
CA MET A 216 3.43 -2.94 1.80
C MET A 216 2.57 -4.12 1.40
N GLY A 217 1.33 -4.16 1.86
CA GLY A 217 0.46 -5.26 1.55
C GLY A 217 -0.68 -5.46 2.51
N ASP A 218 -1.60 -6.32 2.11
CA ASP A 218 -2.52 -7.01 2.99
C ASP A 218 -1.79 -8.23 3.54
N PHE A 219 -1.37 -8.15 4.81
CA PHE A 219 -0.62 -9.22 5.45
C PHE A 219 -1.54 -10.33 5.99
N ASN A 220 -2.86 -10.17 5.96
CA ASN A 220 -3.80 -11.07 6.62
C ASN A 220 -3.46 -11.40 8.09
N ASP A 221 -2.59 -10.59 8.70
CA ASP A 221 -2.15 -10.63 10.08
C ASP A 221 -2.02 -9.21 10.60
N ASP A 222 -2.38 -9.06 11.87
CA ASP A 222 -2.28 -7.79 12.57
C ASP A 222 -0.82 -7.38 12.72
N ALA A 223 -0.58 -6.07 12.79
CA ALA A 223 0.75 -5.50 13.03
C ALA A 223 1.44 -5.99 14.33
N THR A 224 0.73 -6.73 15.19
CA THR A 224 1.21 -7.33 16.44
C THR A 224 1.37 -8.85 16.39
N ASP A 225 0.94 -9.51 15.33
CA ASP A 225 1.03 -10.98 15.22
C ASP A 225 2.47 -11.46 15.02
N ASP A 226 2.71 -12.73 15.38
CA ASP A 226 4.03 -13.35 15.40
C ASP A 226 4.70 -13.37 14.02
N SER A 227 3.94 -13.54 12.95
CA SER A 227 4.45 -13.44 11.57
C SER A 227 5.10 -12.07 11.30
N VAL A 228 4.51 -10.98 11.80
CA VAL A 228 5.00 -9.61 11.61
C VAL A 228 6.11 -9.27 12.62
N VAL A 229 5.90 -9.52 13.91
CA VAL A 229 6.82 -9.03 14.95
C VAL A 229 7.99 -9.97 15.23
N LYS A 230 7.79 -11.30 15.17
CA LYS A 230 8.84 -12.29 15.44
C LYS A 230 9.52 -12.75 14.16
N THR A 231 8.73 -13.12 13.15
CA THR A 231 9.26 -13.75 11.93
C THR A 231 9.83 -12.73 10.94
N MET A 232 9.04 -11.72 10.55
CA MET A 232 9.53 -10.61 9.73
C MET A 232 10.45 -9.68 10.53
N GLY A 233 10.25 -9.62 11.85
CA GLY A 233 11.08 -8.84 12.77
C GLY A 233 10.74 -7.34 12.80
N ALA A 234 9.53 -6.95 12.38
CA ALA A 234 9.13 -5.56 12.33
C ALA A 234 8.81 -5.01 13.74
N LYS A 235 9.57 -4.00 14.17
CA LYS A 235 9.41 -3.35 15.48
C LYS A 235 8.23 -2.39 15.47
N GLY A 236 7.49 -2.35 16.57
CA GLY A 236 6.37 -1.42 16.77
C GLY A 236 6.76 -0.06 17.35
N LYS A 237 7.99 0.10 17.86
CA LYS A 237 8.47 1.34 18.47
C LYS A 237 9.81 1.75 17.88
N VAL A 238 9.95 3.03 17.51
CA VAL A 238 11.20 3.58 16.97
C VAL A 238 12.39 3.38 17.91
N LYS A 239 12.17 3.50 19.22
CA LYS A 239 13.23 3.31 20.23
C LYS A 239 13.76 1.88 20.36
N GLU A 240 13.08 0.91 19.74
CA GLU A 240 13.46 -0.51 19.73
C GLU A 240 14.15 -0.91 18.42
N LEU A 241 14.36 0.04 17.50
CA LEU A 241 15.01 -0.22 16.22
C LEU A 241 16.53 -0.33 16.39
N GLU A 242 17.08 -1.37 15.81
CA GLU A 242 18.50 -1.51 15.53
C GLU A 242 18.79 -1.29 14.03
N SER A 243 20.07 -1.17 13.67
CA SER A 243 20.47 -0.96 12.27
C SER A 243 19.92 -2.06 11.35
N GLY A 244 19.22 -1.67 10.30
CA GLY A 244 18.61 -2.60 9.33
C GLY A 244 17.32 -3.28 9.80
N ASP A 245 16.78 -2.94 10.98
CA ASP A 245 15.47 -3.42 11.40
C ASP A 245 14.35 -2.89 10.51
N PHE A 246 13.25 -3.65 10.44
CA PHE A 246 11.98 -3.11 9.97
C PHE A 246 11.27 -2.38 11.11
N PHE A 247 10.63 -1.27 10.78
CA PHE A 247 9.66 -0.57 11.60
C PHE A 247 8.26 -0.74 10.99
N ASN A 248 7.25 -1.03 11.82
CA ASN A 248 5.85 -1.02 11.41
C ASN A 248 5.12 0.21 12.03
N PRO A 249 4.85 1.25 11.22
CA PRO A 249 4.12 2.46 11.62
C PRO A 249 2.70 2.22 12.14
N PHE A 250 2.10 1.08 11.81
CA PHE A 250 0.71 0.74 12.10
C PHE A 250 0.53 -0.03 13.41
N ASN A 251 1.61 -0.56 14.00
CA ASN A 251 1.55 -1.25 15.30
C ASN A 251 0.95 -0.36 16.40
N ALA A 252 1.40 0.90 16.47
CA ALA A 252 0.89 1.85 17.46
C ALA A 252 -0.57 2.27 17.19
N MET A 253 -1.02 2.22 15.93
CA MET A 253 -2.40 2.51 15.55
C MET A 253 -3.33 1.38 15.98
N LEU A 254 -2.95 0.12 15.72
CA LEU A 254 -3.70 -1.05 16.18
C LEU A 254 -3.86 -1.05 17.70
N ARG A 255 -2.79 -0.78 18.45
CA ARG A 255 -2.85 -0.67 19.93
C ARG A 255 -3.73 0.47 20.43
N ALA A 256 -4.04 1.45 19.57
CA ALA A 256 -4.98 2.52 19.86
C ALA A 256 -6.43 2.19 19.44
N GLY A 257 -6.70 0.95 19.04
CA GLY A 257 -8.02 0.48 18.63
C GLY A 257 -8.41 0.84 17.19
N LEU A 258 -7.44 1.21 16.34
CA LEU A 258 -7.68 1.51 14.93
C LEU A 258 -7.44 0.26 14.08
N GLY A 259 -8.25 0.07 13.06
CA GLY A 259 -8.10 -1.04 12.10
C GLY A 259 -8.42 -0.62 10.68
N THR A 260 -8.07 -1.48 9.74
CA THR A 260 -8.30 -1.31 8.31
C THR A 260 -9.46 -2.18 7.83
N LEU A 261 -9.80 -3.25 8.54
CA LEU A 261 -10.98 -4.07 8.28
C LEU A 261 -11.69 -4.47 9.58
N ALA A 262 -12.91 -4.96 9.44
CA ALA A 262 -13.71 -5.47 10.55
C ALA A 262 -14.23 -6.88 10.27
N TYR A 263 -14.06 -7.77 11.25
CA TYR A 263 -14.51 -9.16 11.22
C TYR A 263 -14.98 -9.58 12.62
N GLN A 264 -16.14 -10.22 12.72
CA GLN A 264 -16.75 -10.66 13.99
C GLN A 264 -16.73 -9.55 15.07
N ASP A 265 -17.17 -8.35 14.68
CA ASP A 265 -17.27 -7.14 15.52
C ASP A 265 -15.94 -6.68 16.13
N SER A 266 -14.83 -7.12 15.56
CA SER A 266 -13.48 -6.71 15.93
C SER A 266 -12.78 -6.02 14.76
N TRP A 267 -12.06 -4.93 15.06
CA TRP A 267 -11.19 -4.26 14.11
C TRP A 267 -9.84 -4.97 14.03
N ASN A 268 -9.41 -5.28 12.82
CA ASN A 268 -8.07 -5.79 12.51
C ASN A 268 -7.32 -4.78 11.63
N LEU A 269 -5.99 -4.85 11.64
CA LEU A 269 -5.08 -4.01 10.86
C LEU A 269 -4.15 -4.92 10.04
N PHE A 270 -4.68 -5.44 8.94
CA PHE A 270 -3.94 -6.30 8.02
C PHE A 270 -3.18 -5.52 6.96
N ASP A 271 -3.66 -4.33 6.61
CA ASP A 271 -3.04 -3.47 5.59
C ASP A 271 -1.87 -2.68 6.20
N ASN A 272 -0.65 -3.03 5.83
CA ASN A 272 0.56 -2.52 6.46
C ASN A 272 1.51 -1.88 5.43
N ILE A 273 2.33 -0.92 5.89
CA ILE A 273 3.51 -0.40 5.18
C ILE A 273 4.67 -0.37 6.17
N CYS A 274 5.54 -1.37 6.12
CA CYS A 274 6.76 -1.48 6.93
C CYS A 274 7.94 -0.84 6.20
N VAL A 275 8.83 -0.20 6.95
CA VAL A 275 10.00 0.52 6.40
C VAL A 275 11.26 0.19 7.17
N THR A 276 12.42 0.19 6.51
CA THR A 276 13.71 0.00 7.19
C THR A 276 14.08 1.17 8.10
N GLU A 277 14.84 0.89 9.15
CA GLU A 277 15.30 1.86 10.15
C GLU A 277 15.93 3.11 9.52
N ASN A 278 16.72 2.94 8.47
CA ASN A 278 17.39 4.05 7.79
C ASN A 278 16.43 5.07 7.15
N LEU A 279 15.23 4.64 6.73
CA LEU A 279 14.15 5.53 6.31
C LEU A 279 13.42 6.13 7.52
N VAL A 280 13.37 5.46 8.66
CA VAL A 280 12.78 6.03 9.89
C VAL A 280 13.63 7.18 10.43
N THR A 281 14.95 7.00 10.47
CA THR A 281 15.88 7.93 11.09
C THR A 281 16.48 8.94 10.12
N GLY A 282 16.47 8.64 8.82
CA GLY A 282 17.19 9.44 7.82
C GLY A 282 18.71 9.27 7.94
N SER A 283 19.18 8.12 8.43
CA SER A 283 20.62 7.88 8.69
C SER A 283 21.47 7.77 7.40
N THR A 284 20.83 7.60 6.25
CA THR A 284 21.48 7.39 4.94
C THR A 284 20.87 8.25 3.83
N GLY A 285 20.56 9.51 4.14
CA GLY A 285 19.96 10.45 3.19
C GLY A 285 19.21 11.59 3.88
N GLU A 286 18.50 12.39 3.11
CA GLU A 286 17.63 13.45 3.64
C GLU A 286 16.20 12.94 3.81
N LEU A 287 15.76 12.00 2.98
CA LEU A 287 14.40 11.45 3.04
C LEU A 287 14.22 10.56 4.27
N LYS A 288 13.26 10.95 5.11
CA LYS A 288 12.87 10.19 6.30
C LYS A 288 11.35 10.06 6.43
N LEU A 289 10.93 9.11 7.27
CA LEU A 289 9.54 8.89 7.62
C LEU A 289 9.01 10.09 8.41
N GLN A 290 7.91 10.66 7.94
CA GLN A 290 7.30 11.85 8.53
C GLN A 290 5.93 11.51 9.13
N LYS A 291 5.57 12.22 10.20
CA LYS A 291 4.20 12.16 10.74
C LYS A 291 3.31 13.15 10.01
N ALA A 292 2.03 12.83 9.87
CA ALA A 292 1.06 13.83 9.43
C ALA A 292 0.99 14.98 10.45
N LYS A 293 0.73 16.22 10.00
CA LYS A 293 0.76 17.45 10.84
C LYS A 293 -0.07 17.37 12.14
N LYS A 294 -1.08 16.51 12.22
CA LYS A 294 -1.96 16.33 13.39
C LYS A 294 -2.01 14.88 13.88
N SER A 295 -1.08 14.02 13.44
CA SER A 295 -1.01 12.62 13.85
C SER A 295 0.15 12.43 14.81
N LYS A 296 -0.08 11.65 15.87
CA LYS A 296 1.00 11.13 16.73
C LYS A 296 1.68 9.90 16.11
N PHE A 297 1.03 9.28 15.12
CA PHE A 297 1.47 8.08 14.41
C PHE A 297 2.24 8.44 13.14
N TYR A 298 3.13 7.54 12.72
CA TYR A 298 3.78 7.62 11.42
C TYR A 298 2.91 7.04 10.30
N GLY A 299 2.13 5.98 10.60
CA GLY A 299 1.12 5.42 9.71
C GLY A 299 -0.15 6.24 9.71
N ASN A 300 -0.95 6.08 8.66
CA ASN A 300 -2.26 6.72 8.52
C ASN A 300 -3.23 5.73 7.86
N ILE A 301 -4.45 5.67 8.38
CA ILE A 301 -5.57 4.94 7.77
C ILE A 301 -6.47 5.99 7.13
N PHE A 302 -6.71 5.88 5.83
CA PHE A 302 -7.64 6.74 5.13
C PHE A 302 -9.07 6.29 5.43
N SER A 303 -9.75 7.04 6.30
CA SER A 303 -11.14 6.80 6.63
C SER A 303 -11.97 8.06 6.36
N ARG A 304 -13.10 7.86 5.68
CA ARG A 304 -14.10 8.89 5.38
C ARG A 304 -15.48 8.30 5.62
N PRO A 305 -16.50 9.11 5.97
CA PRO A 305 -17.85 8.59 6.21
C PRO A 305 -18.40 7.74 5.05
N TYR A 306 -18.06 8.09 3.81
CA TYR A 306 -18.50 7.32 2.63
C TYR A 306 -17.86 5.94 2.50
N LEU A 307 -16.76 5.67 3.21
CA LEU A 307 -16.11 4.35 3.26
C LEU A 307 -16.71 3.44 4.33
N ILE A 308 -17.66 3.91 5.13
CA ILE A 308 -18.17 3.20 6.29
C ILE A 308 -19.66 2.91 6.07
N GLN A 309 -20.06 1.66 6.29
CA GLN A 309 -21.46 1.24 6.30
C GLN A 309 -22.22 1.97 7.41
N GLN A 310 -23.27 2.71 7.04
CA GLN A 310 -24.00 3.55 7.99
C GLN A 310 -25.15 2.83 8.71
N GLU A 311 -25.66 1.75 8.12
CA GLU A 311 -26.89 1.08 8.55
C GLU A 311 -26.83 -0.45 8.37
N GLY A 312 -27.81 -1.16 8.93
CA GLY A 312 -27.91 -2.61 8.82
C GLY A 312 -26.95 -3.38 9.73
N GLN A 313 -26.85 -4.70 9.51
CA GLN A 313 -26.09 -5.62 10.35
C GLN A 313 -24.60 -5.26 10.45
N TYR A 314 -24.01 -4.74 9.37
CA TYR A 314 -22.59 -4.37 9.30
C TYR A 314 -22.34 -2.88 9.56
N LYS A 315 -23.27 -2.18 10.25
CA LYS A 315 -23.07 -0.76 10.60
C LYS A 315 -21.73 -0.55 11.30
N GLY A 316 -20.95 0.40 10.81
CA GLY A 316 -19.62 0.74 11.32
C GLY A 316 -18.47 0.01 10.64
N TYR A 317 -18.73 -0.99 9.79
CA TYR A 317 -17.70 -1.69 9.02
C TYR A 317 -17.31 -0.89 7.78
N PRO A 318 -16.15 -1.17 7.16
CA PRO A 318 -15.88 -0.71 5.80
C PRO A 318 -17.01 -1.11 4.84
N LEU A 319 -17.40 -0.19 3.97
CA LEU A 319 -18.47 -0.36 3.00
C LEU A 319 -17.97 -1.22 1.84
N ARG A 320 -18.31 -2.51 1.91
CA ARG A 320 -17.91 -3.57 0.97
C ARG A 320 -18.60 -3.45 -0.37
N THR A 321 -18.00 -3.97 -1.43
CA THR A 321 -18.58 -4.01 -2.79
C THR A 321 -19.81 -4.92 -2.81
N PHE A 322 -19.70 -6.06 -2.14
CA PHE A 322 -20.78 -7.04 -2.01
C PHE A 322 -20.98 -7.49 -0.56
N VAL A 323 -22.21 -7.88 -0.24
CA VAL A 323 -22.55 -8.67 0.94
C VAL A 323 -23.27 -9.92 0.45
N GLY A 324 -22.61 -11.08 0.53
CA GLY A 324 -23.05 -12.25 -0.25
C GLY A 324 -23.05 -11.89 -1.73
N ASN A 325 -24.19 -12.07 -2.40
CA ASN A 325 -24.37 -11.68 -3.82
C ASN A 325 -25.02 -10.30 -3.99
N ASN A 326 -25.36 -9.62 -2.89
CA ASN A 326 -26.02 -8.33 -2.95
C ASN A 326 -24.99 -7.23 -3.19
N PHE A 327 -25.05 -6.63 -4.39
CA PHE A 327 -24.23 -5.48 -4.74
C PHE A 327 -24.58 -4.28 -3.86
N GLN A 328 -23.61 -3.80 -3.07
CA GLN A 328 -23.78 -2.65 -2.17
C GLN A 328 -23.30 -1.34 -2.82
N ASN A 329 -22.61 -1.42 -3.97
CA ASN A 329 -21.91 -0.28 -4.56
C ASN A 329 -20.91 0.37 -3.59
N GLY A 330 -20.25 -0.47 -2.77
CA GLY A 330 -19.20 -0.04 -1.87
C GLY A 330 -17.83 0.06 -2.51
N PHE A 331 -16.82 0.24 -1.66
CA PHE A 331 -15.46 0.57 -2.03
C PHE A 331 -14.52 -0.63 -1.89
N SER A 332 -14.41 -1.13 -0.66
CA SER A 332 -13.58 -2.26 -0.27
C SER A 332 -13.99 -2.67 1.15
N ASP A 333 -13.82 -3.94 1.50
CA ASP A 333 -13.89 -4.39 2.89
C ASP A 333 -12.66 -3.99 3.71
N HIS A 334 -11.68 -3.33 3.07
CA HIS A 334 -10.49 -2.74 3.66
C HIS A 334 -10.49 -1.20 3.51
N LEU A 335 -9.84 -0.52 4.47
CA LEU A 335 -9.52 0.91 4.39
C LEU A 335 -8.08 1.09 3.89
N PRO A 336 -7.83 2.03 2.96
CA PRO A 336 -6.48 2.30 2.48
C PRO A 336 -5.56 2.79 3.61
N VAL A 337 -4.27 2.48 3.48
CA VAL A 337 -3.23 2.98 4.38
C VAL A 337 -2.18 3.78 3.63
N TYR A 338 -1.54 4.73 4.31
CA TYR A 338 -0.45 5.50 3.71
C TYR A 338 0.54 6.03 4.76
N ILE A 339 1.75 6.31 4.29
CA ILE A 339 2.84 6.95 5.04
C ILE A 339 3.32 8.20 4.30
N TYR A 340 4.04 9.05 5.02
CA TYR A 340 4.71 10.22 4.46
C TYR A 340 6.22 10.06 4.51
N ILE A 341 6.90 10.41 3.41
CA ILE A 341 8.35 10.42 3.30
C ILE A 341 8.79 11.81 2.87
N GLY A 342 9.72 12.44 3.57
CA GLY A 342 10.20 13.78 3.22
C GLY A 342 11.39 14.21 4.06
N LYS A 343 11.96 15.37 3.71
CA LYS A 343 13.17 15.93 4.34
C LYS A 343 12.97 16.40 5.77
#